data_AF-A0A453JLE9-F1
#
_entry.id   AF-A0A453JLE9-F1
#
_cell.length_a   1.000
_cell.length_b   1.000
_cell.length_c   1.000
_cell.angle_alpha   90.00
_cell.angle_beta   90.00
_cell.angle_gamma   90.00
#
_symmetry.space_group_name_H-M   'P 1'
#
loop_
_entity.id
_entity.type
_entity.pdbx_description
1 polymer ?
#
loop_
_entity_poly.entity_id
_entity_poly.type
_entity_poly.pdbx_seq_one_letter_code
_entity_poly.pdbx_strand_id
1 'polypeptide(L)'
;MSTPLELQGFNWISLEHDDGIGDRLKRLTIANNIGTVYTIWIGRLPVLEQLSLRGVQWSWGAVSRVLSCAAEVKHLEMNIASCGDSDAREPFPEVDLAGFFNSHPKLRSQV
;
A
#
# COMPACT_ATOMS: atom_id res chain seq x y z
N MET A 1 -20.41 5.12 -9.20
CA MET A 1 -19.31 4.62 -10.05
C MET A 1 -18.07 4.55 -9.19
N SER A 2 -17.32 3.44 -9.22
CA SER A 2 -16.07 3.33 -8.48
C SER A 2 -14.94 3.89 -9.33
N THR A 3 -14.26 4.92 -8.85
CA THR A 3 -13.15 5.55 -9.56
C THR A 3 -11.84 4.90 -9.10
N PRO A 4 -11.00 4.38 -10.01
CA PRO A 4 -9.63 4.01 -9.64
C PRO A 4 -8.81 5.27 -9.33
N LEU A 5 -7.93 5.19 -8.34
CA LEU A 5 -6.93 6.22 -8.06
C LEU A 5 -5.53 5.66 -8.35
N GLU A 6 -4.79 6.36 -9.20
CA GLU A 6 -3.41 6.03 -9.54
C GLU A 6 -2.51 7.21 -9.18
N LEU A 7 -1.53 6.96 -8.30
CA LEU A 7 -0.57 7.94 -7.84
C LEU A 7 0.82 7.55 -8.33
N GLN A 8 1.49 8.44 -9.05
CA GLN A 8 2.82 8.15 -9.63
C GLN A 8 3.85 9.22 -9.30
N GLY A 9 5.05 8.79 -8.89
CA GLY A 9 6.22 9.66 -8.68
C GLY A 9 6.20 10.46 -7.37
N PHE A 10 5.25 10.19 -6.48
CA PHE A 10 5.17 10.86 -5.19
C PHE A 10 6.08 10.19 -4.16
N ASN A 11 6.79 11.01 -3.39
CA ASN A 11 7.65 10.57 -2.29
C ASN A 11 6.94 10.70 -0.91
N TRP A 12 5.99 11.65 -0.80
CA TRP A 12 5.13 11.87 0.36
C TRP A 12 3.68 11.94 -0.12
N ILE A 13 2.79 11.15 0.48
CA ILE A 13 1.39 11.04 0.05
C ILE A 13 0.47 11.29 1.26
N SER A 14 -0.57 12.11 1.09
CA SER A 14 -1.62 12.26 2.10
C SER A 14 -3.01 12.12 1.46
N LEU A 15 -3.82 11.27 2.09
CA LEU A 15 -5.22 10.95 1.78
C LEU A 15 -6.06 10.94 3.08
N GLU A 16 -5.58 11.59 4.15
CA GLU A 16 -6.30 11.68 5.44
C GLU A 16 -7.41 12.75 5.43
N HIS A 17 -7.30 13.79 4.58
CA HIS A 17 -8.27 14.88 4.46
C HIS A 17 -9.33 14.59 3.41
N ASP A 18 -10.04 13.49 3.61
CA ASP A 18 -10.88 12.95 2.58
C ASP A 18 -12.38 13.23 2.82
N ASP A 19 -12.99 14.01 1.93
CA ASP A 19 -14.44 14.25 1.80
C ASP A 19 -15.24 12.98 1.37
N GLY A 20 -14.80 11.78 1.77
CA GLY A 20 -15.46 10.49 1.51
C GLY A 20 -15.02 9.72 0.25
N ILE A 21 -13.88 10.05 -0.37
CA ILE A 21 -13.22 9.24 -1.42
C ILE A 21 -12.91 7.83 -0.90
N GLY A 22 -12.48 7.65 0.35
CA GLY A 22 -12.13 6.36 0.94
C GLY A 22 -13.31 5.40 0.97
N ASP A 23 -14.52 5.93 1.13
CA ASP A 23 -15.78 5.18 1.08
C ASP A 23 -16.19 4.78 -0.35
N ARG A 24 -15.48 5.27 -1.38
CA ARG A 24 -15.77 5.02 -2.79
C ARG A 24 -14.59 4.42 -3.55
N LEU A 25 -13.41 4.39 -2.94
CA LEU A 25 -12.17 3.98 -3.58
C LEU A 25 -12.02 2.46 -3.56
N LYS A 26 -12.35 1.79 -4.68
CA LYS A 26 -12.18 0.34 -4.78
C LYS A 26 -10.82 -0.10 -5.30
N ARG A 27 -10.09 0.78 -5.99
CA ARG A 27 -8.79 0.46 -6.58
C ARG A 27 -7.79 1.56 -6.32
N LEU A 28 -6.66 1.22 -5.73
CA LEU A 28 -5.55 2.13 -5.46
C LEU A 28 -4.26 1.55 -6.03
N THR A 29 -3.62 2.32 -6.90
CA THR A 29 -2.26 2.03 -7.38
C THR A 29 -1.35 3.17 -6.95
N ILE A 30 -0.22 2.82 -6.35
CA ILE A 30 0.83 3.77 -6.00
C ILE A 30 2.13 3.27 -6.61
N ALA A 31 2.78 4.12 -7.42
CA ALA A 31 4.01 3.78 -8.12
C ALA A 31 5.07 4.87 -7.99
N ASN A 32 6.29 4.52 -7.57
CA ASN A 32 7.43 5.43 -7.68
C ASN A 32 8.66 4.70 -8.26
N ASN A 33 8.91 4.91 -9.56
CA ASN A 33 9.95 4.18 -10.29
C ASN A 33 11.30 4.90 -10.29
N ILE A 34 11.37 6.12 -9.75
CA ILE A 34 12.57 6.96 -9.80
C ILE A 34 13.04 7.32 -8.39
N GLY A 35 12.10 7.55 -7.47
CA GLY A 35 12.38 7.93 -6.09
C GLY A 35 11.90 6.92 -5.05
N THR A 36 11.95 7.37 -3.81
CA THR A 36 11.54 6.61 -2.63
C THR A 36 10.21 7.12 -2.10
N VAL A 37 9.26 6.21 -1.86
CA VAL A 37 8.06 6.52 -1.08
C VAL A 37 8.44 6.49 0.40
N TYR A 38 8.61 7.65 1.03
CA TYR A 38 9.06 7.75 2.42
C TYR A 38 7.94 7.60 3.42
N THR A 39 6.74 8.09 3.10
CA THR A 39 5.61 8.05 4.02
C THR A 39 4.30 8.21 3.27
N ILE A 40 3.25 7.67 3.89
CA ILE A 40 1.88 7.83 3.45
C ILE A 40 0.98 8.01 4.67
N TRP A 41 0.16 9.05 4.59
CA TRP A 41 -0.94 9.28 5.52
C TRP A 41 -2.22 8.91 4.81
N ILE A 42 -2.87 7.83 5.24
CA ILE A 42 -4.08 7.33 4.61
C ILE A 42 -5.06 6.90 5.68
N GLY A 43 -6.32 7.33 5.53
CA GLY A 43 -7.42 6.89 6.38
C GLY A 43 -7.83 5.44 6.09
N ARG A 44 -8.92 4.99 6.72
CA ARG A 44 -9.50 3.68 6.38
C ARG A 44 -10.01 3.68 4.94
N LEU A 45 -9.80 2.56 4.25
CA LEU A 45 -10.33 2.33 2.91
C LEU A 45 -11.32 1.14 2.92
N PRO A 46 -12.53 1.33 3.48
CA PRO A 46 -13.45 0.23 3.80
C PRO A 46 -13.98 -0.52 2.58
N VAL A 47 -13.93 0.08 1.39
CA VAL A 47 -14.40 -0.53 0.14
C VAL A 47 -13.27 -0.87 -0.82
N LEU A 48 -12.01 -0.81 -0.38
CA LEU A 48 -10.87 -1.11 -1.25
C LEU A 48 -10.84 -2.60 -1.58
N GLU A 49 -10.92 -2.92 -2.87
CA GLU A 49 -10.93 -4.30 -3.36
C GLU A 49 -9.57 -4.68 -3.95
N GLN A 50 -8.84 -3.71 -4.52
CA GLN A 50 -7.53 -3.92 -5.14
C GLN A 50 -6.53 -2.86 -4.68
N LEU A 51 -5.36 -3.32 -4.25
CA LEU A 51 -4.22 -2.49 -3.89
C LEU A 51 -2.98 -2.94 -4.66
N SER A 52 -2.34 -1.98 -5.34
CA SER A 52 -1.08 -2.20 -6.06
C SER A 52 -0.01 -1.23 -5.58
N LEU A 53 1.04 -1.76 -4.97
CA LEU A 53 2.22 -1.01 -4.55
C LEU A 53 3.38 -1.33 -5.50
N ARG A 54 3.89 -0.31 -6.19
CA ARG A 54 4.92 -0.47 -7.21
C ARG A 54 6.08 0.49 -7.01
N GLY A 55 7.27 0.12 -7.47
CA GLY A 55 8.37 1.07 -7.60
C GLY A 55 9.72 0.53 -7.16
N VAL A 56 10.70 1.44 -7.13
CA VAL A 56 12.08 1.10 -6.82
C VAL A 56 12.30 0.99 -5.32
N GLN A 57 11.86 1.98 -4.54
CA GLN A 57 12.15 2.04 -3.11
C GLN A 57 10.97 2.56 -2.31
N TRP A 58 10.70 1.91 -1.18
CA TRP A 58 9.67 2.29 -0.22
C TRP A 58 10.22 2.19 1.20
N SER A 59 9.85 3.11 2.07
CA SER A 59 10.08 2.92 3.50
C SER A 59 9.20 1.80 4.03
N TRP A 60 9.67 1.09 5.05
CA TRP A 60 8.85 0.04 5.67
C TRP A 60 7.64 0.64 6.38
N GLY A 61 7.81 1.81 6.99
CA GLY A 61 6.71 2.57 7.58
C GLY A 61 5.60 2.86 6.57
N ALA A 62 5.94 3.25 5.34
CA ALA A 62 4.95 3.50 4.29
C ALA A 62 4.21 2.21 3.91
N VAL A 63 4.94 1.11 3.64
CA VAL A 63 4.33 -0.18 3.30
C VAL A 63 3.38 -0.66 4.39
N SER A 64 3.85 -0.71 5.64
CA SER A 64 3.08 -1.15 6.79
C SER A 64 1.81 -0.32 6.99
N ARG A 65 1.91 1.01 6.83
CA ARG A 65 0.75 1.91 6.94
C ARG A 65 -0.30 1.61 5.89
N VAL A 66 0.05 1.49 4.60
CA VAL A 66 -0.94 1.18 3.56
C VAL A 66 -1.64 -0.15 3.85
N LEU A 67 -0.86 -1.18 4.16
CA LEU A 67 -1.39 -2.51 4.44
C LEU A 67 -2.37 -2.49 5.63
N SER A 68 -2.06 -1.72 6.69
CA SER A 68 -2.94 -1.59 7.85
C SER A 68 -4.30 -0.93 7.54
N CYS A 69 -4.34 -0.05 6.54
CA CYS A 69 -5.56 0.67 6.15
C CYS A 69 -6.42 -0.08 5.11
N ALA A 70 -5.89 -1.18 4.59
CA ALA A 70 -6.42 -1.93 3.45
C ALA A 70 -7.02 -3.30 3.84
N ALA A 71 -7.57 -3.42 5.05
CA ALA A 71 -8.04 -4.69 5.62
C ALA A 71 -9.11 -5.46 4.79
N GLU A 72 -9.82 -4.78 3.90
CA GLU A 72 -10.88 -5.38 3.06
C GLU A 72 -10.38 -5.78 1.66
N VAL A 73 -9.10 -5.59 1.36
CA VAL A 73 -8.52 -5.90 0.05
C VAL A 73 -8.67 -7.37 -0.29
N LYS A 74 -9.05 -7.64 -1.54
CA LYS A 74 -9.16 -8.98 -2.13
C LYS A 74 -7.97 -9.31 -3.02
N HIS A 75 -7.33 -8.29 -3.60
CA HIS A 75 -6.17 -8.44 -4.47
C HIS A 75 -5.08 -7.48 -4.04
N LEU A 76 -3.95 -8.04 -3.58
CA LEU A 76 -2.75 -7.29 -3.22
C LEU A 76 -1.64 -7.60 -4.23
N GLU A 77 -1.15 -6.58 -4.91
CA GLU A 77 0.06 -6.65 -5.73
C GLU A 77 1.16 -5.81 -5.06
N MET A 78 2.29 -6.43 -4.76
CA MET A 78 3.48 -5.76 -4.25
C MET A 78 4.64 -6.03 -5.20
N ASN A 79 5.02 -5.02 -5.99
CA ASN A 79 6.13 -5.05 -6.92
C ASN A 79 7.10 -3.91 -6.58
N ILE A 80 7.80 -4.09 -5.47
CA ILE A 80 8.72 -3.11 -4.89
C ILE A 80 10.13 -3.73 -4.91
N ALA A 81 11.11 -3.04 -5.49
CA ALA A 81 12.46 -3.60 -5.64
C ALA A 81 13.30 -3.56 -4.35
N SER A 82 13.06 -2.61 -3.46
CA SER A 82 13.78 -2.45 -2.18
C SER A 82 12.92 -1.78 -1.13
N CYS A 83 13.17 -2.09 0.14
CA CYS A 83 12.44 -1.51 1.25
C CYS A 83 13.36 -1.20 2.42
N GLY A 84 13.28 0.01 2.96
CA GLY A 84 14.15 0.48 4.03
C GLY A 84 13.98 1.96 4.30
N ASP A 85 14.36 2.38 5.50
CA ASP A 85 14.22 3.77 5.95
C ASP A 85 15.47 4.62 5.60
N SER A 86 16.54 3.99 5.09
CA SER A 86 17.73 4.69 4.60
C SER A 86 17.66 4.97 3.10
N ASP A 87 18.45 5.94 2.63
CA ASP A 87 18.61 6.23 1.19
C ASP A 87 19.40 5.12 0.45
N ALA A 88 19.94 4.14 1.17
CA ALA A 88 20.55 2.97 0.58
C ALA A 88 19.48 1.94 0.19
N ARG A 89 19.74 1.16 -0.87
CA ARG A 89 18.86 0.06 -1.26
C ARG A 89 19.03 -1.10 -0.27
N GLU A 90 18.22 -1.06 0.78
CA GLU A 90 18.17 -2.12 1.77
C GLU A 90 17.22 -3.25 1.34
N PRO A 91 17.53 -4.50 1.72
CA PRO A 91 16.60 -5.59 1.57
C PRO A 91 15.37 -5.35 2.45
N PHE A 92 14.26 -5.97 2.10
CA PHE A 92 13.09 -5.98 2.98
C PHE A 92 13.49 -6.48 4.37
N PRO A 93 12.94 -5.89 5.45
CA PRO A 93 13.04 -6.50 6.76
C PRO A 93 12.46 -7.91 6.71
N GLU A 94 12.80 -8.76 7.69
CA GLU A 94 12.11 -10.03 7.85
C GLU A 94 10.62 -9.73 8.14
N VAL A 95 9.76 -10.16 7.23
CA VAL A 95 8.31 -9.96 7.33
C VAL A 95 7.67 -11.34 7.26
N ASP A 96 6.92 -11.69 8.31
CA ASP A 96 6.05 -12.87 8.29
C ASP A 96 4.84 -12.60 7.38
N LEU A 97 5.06 -12.74 6.07
CA LEU A 97 4.02 -12.58 5.07
C LEU A 97 2.89 -13.60 5.30
N ALA A 98 3.21 -14.81 5.77
CA ALA A 98 2.21 -15.82 6.08
C ALA A 98 1.32 -15.38 7.25
N GLY A 99 1.90 -14.88 8.34
CA GLY A 99 1.17 -14.29 9.47
C GLY A 99 0.34 -13.07 9.06
N PHE A 100 0.88 -12.20 8.22
CA PHE A 100 0.15 -11.06 7.64
C PHE A 100 -1.09 -11.54 6.87
N PHE A 101 -0.94 -12.45 5.90
CA PHE A 101 -2.07 -12.94 5.12
C PHE A 101 -3.05 -13.77 5.95
N ASN A 102 -2.57 -14.58 6.90
CA ASN A 102 -3.42 -15.39 7.77
C ASN A 102 -4.23 -14.55 8.76
N SER A 103 -3.74 -13.37 9.15
CA SER A 103 -4.46 -12.41 9.98
C SER A 103 -5.37 -11.47 9.18
N HIS A 104 -5.21 -11.41 7.85
CA HIS A 104 -5.97 -10.50 7.00
C HIS A 104 -7.37 -11.07 6.66
N PRO A 105 -8.47 -10.39 7.07
CA PRO A 105 -9.81 -10.98 7.07
C PRO A 105 -10.34 -11.37 5.68
N LYS A 106 -9.84 -10.75 4.61
CA LYS A 106 -10.22 -11.03 3.21
C LYS A 106 -9.15 -11.73 2.36
N LEU A 107 -7.91 -11.83 2.84
CA LEU A 107 -6.80 -12.49 2.12
C LEU A 107 -6.43 -13.84 2.73
N ARG A 108 -6.96 -14.16 3.92
CA ARG A 108 -6.85 -15.47 4.57
C ARG A 108 -7.45 -16.55 3.67
N SER A 109 -6.60 -17.40 3.10
CA SER A 109 -6.92 -18.55 2.22
C SER A 109 -7.78 -18.21 0.99
N GLN A 110 -7.13 -17.76 -0.08
CA GLN A 110 -7.56 -18.11 -1.45
C GLN A 110 -6.75 -19.28 -2.04
N VAL A 111 -5.99 -19.97 -1.19
CA VAL A 111 -5.30 -21.24 -1.50
C VAL A 111 -6.07 -22.38 -0.86
#